data_AF-A0A399J933-F1
#
_entry.id   AF-A0A399J933-F1
#
_cell.length_a   1.000
_cell.length_b   1.000
_cell.length_c   1.000
_cell.angle_alpha   90.00
_cell.angle_beta   90.00
_cell.angle_gamma   90.00
#
_symmetry.space_group_name_H-M   'P 1'
#
loop_
_entity.id
_entity.type
_entity.pdbx_description
1 polymer ?
#
loop_
_entity_poly.entity_id
_entity_poly.type
_entity_poly.pdbx_seq_one_letter_code
_entity_poly.pdbx_strand_id
1 'polypeptide(L)'
;MSVRIVGIDLAAQAPKTGLCVLVEDGERVRVERLTLGADDATLLEATRGAAKIGMDAPLGWPDDFLEFLEAQRTGDAGSLCRFQGKAGMDRLSFRETDRDIHARLRKLPLSVSADKIARVAMRAAVLQTAWADELGPSPRDGYAALVEVYPAAALITWFPAGASYKHPEAGRQRRAELVASIRAAAPWLELSSQQADLAVAHDDALDALVSALVAWAAHLGSTQGPPTEHVERARREGWIHVPAVGLEELAPR
;
A
#
# COMPACT_ATOMS: atom_id res chain seq x y z
N MET A 1 19.52 -16.55 -6.84
CA MET A 1 19.23 -16.21 -5.44
C MET A 1 17.73 -16.09 -5.33
N SER A 2 17.10 -16.60 -4.27
CA SER A 2 15.65 -16.49 -4.12
C SER A 2 15.27 -15.04 -3.79
N VAL A 3 14.27 -14.50 -4.47
CA VAL A 3 13.72 -13.17 -4.20
C VAL A 3 12.54 -13.32 -3.26
N ARG A 4 12.56 -12.59 -2.14
CA ARG A 4 11.43 -12.49 -1.20
C ARG A 4 10.76 -11.14 -1.33
N ILE A 5 9.45 -11.13 -1.52
CA ILE A 5 8.61 -9.92 -1.49
C ILE A 5 7.56 -10.07 -0.41
N VAL A 6 7.28 -8.97 0.29
CA VAL A 6 6.28 -8.93 1.35
C VAL A 6 5.17 -7.94 0.99
N GLY A 7 3.92 -8.34 1.20
CA GLY A 7 2.75 -7.47 1.14
C GLY A 7 2.07 -7.40 2.50
N ILE A 8 1.72 -6.20 2.93
CA ILE A 8 1.12 -5.92 4.23
C ILE A 8 -0.14 -5.09 4.01
N ASP A 9 -1.29 -5.60 4.42
CA ASP A 9 -2.47 -4.77 4.66
C ASP A 9 -2.42 -4.34 6.12
N LEU A 10 -2.02 -3.09 6.38
CA LEU A 10 -1.75 -2.65 7.75
C LEU A 10 -3.01 -2.05 8.38
N ALA A 11 -3.35 -2.55 9.56
CA ALA A 11 -4.36 -1.92 10.41
C ALA A 11 -3.72 -1.29 11.65
N ALA A 12 -4.52 -0.52 12.40
CA ALA A 12 -4.07 0.05 13.68
C ALA A 12 -3.76 -1.02 14.73
N GLN A 13 -4.27 -2.25 14.54
CA GLN A 13 -4.07 -3.39 15.44
C GLN A 13 -3.90 -4.70 14.66
N ALA A 14 -3.13 -5.62 15.24
CA ALA A 14 -2.78 -6.90 14.62
C ALA A 14 -3.96 -7.73 14.08
N PRO A 15 -5.12 -7.88 14.77
CA PRO A 15 -6.22 -8.74 14.29
C PRO A 15 -6.76 -8.41 12.89
N LYS A 16 -6.54 -7.17 12.46
CA LYS A 16 -6.94 -6.63 11.16
C LYS A 16 -5.78 -6.41 10.20
N THR A 17 -4.60 -6.96 10.51
CA THR A 17 -3.41 -6.84 9.69
C THR A 17 -3.22 -8.11 8.88
N GLY A 18 -3.26 -7.98 7.56
CA GLY A 18 -2.93 -9.03 6.62
C GLY A 18 -1.45 -9.05 6.27
N LEU A 19 -0.90 -10.24 6.08
CA LEU A 19 0.49 -10.44 5.66
C LEU A 19 0.54 -11.49 4.55
N CYS A 20 1.19 -11.14 3.43
CA CYS A 20 1.50 -12.03 2.33
C CYS A 20 3.01 -12.04 2.08
N VAL A 21 3.59 -13.22 1.86
CA VAL A 21 5.00 -13.39 1.48
C VAL A 21 5.05 -14.16 0.17
N LEU A 22 5.65 -13.53 -0.83
CA LEU A 22 5.98 -14.15 -2.11
C LEU A 22 7.44 -14.56 -2.11
N VAL A 23 7.71 -15.74 -2.67
CA VAL A 23 9.06 -16.23 -2.89
C VAL A 23 9.20 -16.64 -4.34
N GLU A 24 10.21 -16.11 -5.00
CA GLU A 24 10.64 -16.55 -6.32
C GLU A 24 11.84 -17.50 -6.19
N ASP A 25 11.78 -18.66 -6.84
CA ASP A 25 12.86 -19.65 -6.87
C ASP A 25 13.50 -19.84 -8.27
N GLY A 26 13.32 -18.86 -9.17
CA GLY A 26 13.94 -18.79 -10.49
C GLY A 26 13.13 -19.42 -11.62
N GLU A 27 12.07 -20.17 -11.30
CA GLU A 27 11.10 -20.66 -12.29
C GLU A 27 9.69 -20.16 -12.01
N ARG A 28 9.32 -19.97 -10.74
CA ARG A 28 7.97 -19.59 -10.33
C ARG A 28 7.98 -18.61 -9.17
N VAL A 29 6.89 -17.87 -9.04
CA VAL A 29 6.59 -17.11 -7.83
C VAL A 29 5.52 -17.88 -7.07
N ARG A 30 5.73 -18.14 -5.79
CA ARG A 30 4.75 -18.80 -4.93
C ARG A 30 4.36 -17.92 -3.76
N VAL A 31 3.10 -18.04 -3.34
CA VAL A 31 2.67 -17.50 -2.06
C VAL A 31 3.14 -18.45 -0.95
N GLU A 32 4.26 -18.11 -0.30
CA GLU A 32 4.82 -18.90 0.81
C GLU A 32 3.96 -18.76 2.08
N ARG A 33 3.45 -17.55 2.33
CA ARG A 33 2.62 -17.24 3.50
C ARG A 33 1.50 -16.29 3.12
N LEU A 34 0.29 -16.58 3.58
CA LEU A 34 -0.82 -15.64 3.61
C LEU A 34 -1.55 -15.80 4.95
N THR A 35 -1.59 -14.75 5.76
CA THR A 35 -2.14 -14.83 7.12
C THR A 35 -2.79 -13.51 7.54
N LEU A 36 -3.61 -13.59 8.57
CA LEU A 36 -4.25 -12.46 9.25
C LEU A 36 -3.77 -12.43 10.70
N GLY A 37 -3.94 -11.30 11.37
CA GLY A 37 -3.56 -11.19 12.76
C GLY A 37 -2.07 -10.88 12.98
N ALA A 38 -1.36 -10.41 11.96
CA ALA A 38 0.09 -10.20 12.06
C ALA A 38 0.42 -9.02 13.00
N ASP A 39 1.12 -9.32 14.09
CA ASP A 39 1.69 -8.35 15.01
C ASP A 39 3.03 -7.80 14.50
N ASP A 40 3.55 -6.78 15.17
CA ASP A 40 4.75 -6.08 14.72
C ASP A 40 5.98 -7.01 14.68
N ALA A 41 6.10 -7.94 15.63
CA ALA A 41 7.18 -8.92 15.64
C ALA A 41 7.13 -9.84 14.41
N THR A 42 5.92 -10.30 14.06
CA THR A 42 5.68 -11.12 12.86
C THR A 42 6.01 -10.35 11.57
N LEU A 43 5.65 -9.06 11.50
CA LEU A 43 5.95 -8.21 10.34
C LEU A 43 7.46 -7.99 10.19
N LEU A 44 8.16 -7.69 11.29
CA LEU A 44 9.61 -7.52 11.31
C LEU A 44 10.33 -8.81 10.88
N GLU A 45 9.91 -9.96 11.38
CA GLU A 45 10.47 -11.25 10.98
C GLU A 45 10.26 -11.52 9.48
N ALA A 46 9.04 -11.32 8.97
CA ALA A 46 8.70 -11.63 7.59
C ALA A 46 9.45 -10.75 6.57
N THR A 47 9.80 -9.53 6.97
CA THR A 47 10.45 -8.53 6.13
C THR A 47 11.97 -8.64 6.11
N ARG A 48 12.57 -9.46 6.98
CA ARG A 48 14.01 -9.74 6.96
C ARG A 48 14.45 -10.32 5.62
N GLY A 49 15.40 -9.62 4.98
CA GLY A 49 15.94 -9.99 3.68
C GLY A 49 14.93 -9.88 2.53
N ALA A 50 13.80 -9.20 2.72
CA ALA A 50 12.86 -8.92 1.64
C ALA A 50 13.49 -7.92 0.65
N ALA A 51 13.38 -8.21 -0.65
CA ALA A 51 13.81 -7.32 -1.71
C ALA A 51 12.85 -6.13 -1.90
N LYS A 52 11.57 -6.31 -1.56
CA LYS A 52 10.56 -5.26 -1.54
C LYS A 52 9.44 -5.56 -0.54
N ILE A 53 8.89 -4.50 0.04
CA ILE A 53 7.78 -4.53 0.99
C ILE A 53 6.71 -3.57 0.47
N GLY A 54 5.53 -4.09 0.11
CA GLY A 54 4.36 -3.29 -0.20
C GLY A 54 3.49 -3.14 1.04
N MET A 55 3.16 -1.92 1.43
CA MET A 55 2.36 -1.66 2.62
C MET A 55 1.14 -0.80 2.28
N ASP A 56 -0.06 -1.31 2.56
CA ASP A 56 -1.31 -0.53 2.54
C ASP A 56 -1.42 0.29 3.82
N ALA A 57 -0.69 1.41 3.84
CA ALA A 57 -0.80 2.45 4.85
C ALA A 57 -0.20 3.75 4.33
N PRO A 58 -0.74 4.92 4.69
CA PRO A 58 -0.05 6.19 4.44
C PRO A 58 1.32 6.18 5.13
N LEU A 59 2.38 6.47 4.38
CA LEU A 59 3.73 6.56 4.93
C LEU A 59 4.07 7.94 5.51
N GLY A 60 3.23 8.94 5.28
CA GLY A 60 3.45 10.30 5.75
C GLY A 60 2.18 11.11 5.85
N TRP A 61 2.35 12.38 6.19
CA TRP A 61 1.30 13.38 6.31
C TRP A 61 1.53 14.47 5.26
N PRO A 62 0.48 15.22 4.86
CA PRO A 62 0.68 16.39 4.03
C PRO A 62 1.67 17.37 4.68
N ASP A 63 2.64 17.88 3.94
CA ASP A 63 3.59 18.90 4.42
C ASP A 63 2.81 20.12 4.95
N ASP A 64 1.75 20.52 4.22
CA ASP A 64 0.82 21.59 4.60
C ASP A 64 0.15 21.34 5.96
N PHE A 65 -0.15 20.08 6.29
CA PHE A 65 -0.73 19.71 7.59
C PHE A 65 0.28 19.89 8.73
N LEU A 66 1.55 19.53 8.50
CA LEU A 66 2.61 19.74 9.48
C LEU A 66 2.89 21.23 9.71
N GLU A 67 2.92 22.03 8.64
CA GLU A 67 3.04 23.50 8.73
C GLU A 67 1.87 24.11 9.53
N PHE A 68 0.64 23.64 9.28
CA PHE A 68 -0.54 24.09 10.02
C PHE A 68 -0.44 23.77 11.52
N LEU A 69 -0.02 22.55 11.90
CA LEU A 69 0.15 22.17 13.30
C LEU A 69 1.24 23.01 13.98
N GLU A 70 2.34 23.29 13.29
CA GLU A 70 3.42 24.13 13.84
C GLU A 70 2.98 25.58 14.02
N ALA A 71 2.24 26.14 13.06
CA ALA A 71 1.65 27.47 13.18
C ALA A 71 0.64 27.54 14.34
N GLN A 72 -0.18 26.50 14.52
CA GLN A 72 -1.11 26.41 15.65
C GLN A 72 -0.38 26.36 16.99
N ARG A 73 0.71 25.57 17.06
CA ARG A 73 1.53 25.41 18.26
C ARG A 73 2.25 26.70 18.67
N THR A 74 2.73 27.47 17.69
CA THR A 74 3.49 28.72 17.92
C THR A 74 2.60 29.97 18.02
N GLY A 75 1.32 29.86 17.63
CA GLY A 75 0.39 30.99 17.62
C GLY A 75 0.53 31.90 16.40
N ASP A 76 1.12 31.43 15.30
CA ASP A 76 1.24 32.19 14.05
C ASP A 76 -0.09 32.25 13.29
N ALA A 77 -0.91 33.23 13.65
CA ALA A 77 -2.21 33.47 13.01
C ALA A 77 -2.10 33.74 11.50
N GLY A 78 -1.01 34.38 11.05
CA GLY A 78 -0.81 34.69 9.63
C GLY A 78 -0.65 33.43 8.78
N SER A 79 0.11 32.46 9.28
CA SER A 79 0.28 31.16 8.62
C SER A 79 -1.00 30.32 8.67
N LEU A 80 -1.76 30.35 9.76
CA LEU A 80 -3.05 29.63 9.86
C LEU A 80 -4.07 30.12 8.82
N CYS A 81 -4.16 31.43 8.60
CA CYS A 81 -5.08 32.02 7.62
C CYS A 81 -4.84 31.57 6.18
N ARG A 82 -3.66 31.03 5.85
CA ARG A 82 -3.35 30.49 4.51
C ARG A 82 -4.20 29.27 4.15
N PHE A 83 -4.69 28.54 5.14
CA PHE A 83 -5.46 27.31 4.97
C PHE A 83 -6.97 27.52 5.12
N GLN A 84 -7.45 28.76 4.99
CA GLN A 84 -8.88 29.06 5.07
C GLN A 84 -9.68 28.49 3.88
N GLY A 85 -10.93 28.12 4.16
CA GLY A 85 -11.88 27.65 3.16
C GLY A 85 -11.56 26.26 2.60
N LYS A 86 -12.35 25.85 1.60
CA LYS A 86 -12.32 24.49 1.06
C LYS A 86 -10.95 24.09 0.51
N ALA A 87 -10.33 24.94 -0.31
CA ALA A 87 -9.02 24.65 -0.91
C ALA A 87 -7.92 24.47 0.15
N GLY A 88 -7.99 25.22 1.25
CA GLY A 88 -7.10 25.03 2.39
C GLY A 88 -7.35 23.70 3.10
N MET A 89 -8.61 23.36 3.36
CA MET A 89 -8.96 22.06 3.96
C MET A 89 -8.53 20.87 3.10
N ASP A 90 -8.67 20.96 1.78
CA ASP A 90 -8.25 19.91 0.85
C ASP A 90 -6.71 19.72 0.92
N ARG A 91 -5.94 20.80 1.00
CA ARG A 91 -4.47 20.77 1.18
C ARG A 91 -4.04 20.15 2.51
N LEU A 92 -4.76 20.44 3.59
CA LEU A 92 -4.51 19.83 4.90
C LEU A 92 -4.91 18.36 4.95
N SER A 93 -5.88 17.95 4.13
CA SER A 93 -6.48 16.61 4.18
C SER A 93 -5.76 15.61 3.29
N PHE A 94 -5.30 16.02 2.10
CA PHE A 94 -4.82 15.10 1.08
C PHE A 94 -3.38 15.39 0.65
N ARG A 95 -2.56 14.33 0.69
CA ARG A 95 -1.20 14.37 0.15
C ARG A 95 -1.24 14.52 -1.37
N GLU A 96 -0.10 14.85 -1.95
CA GLU A 96 -0.02 14.97 -3.41
C GLU A 96 -0.34 13.65 -4.11
N THR A 97 0.10 12.52 -3.55
CA THR A 97 -0.20 11.19 -4.09
C THR A 97 -1.69 10.87 -4.06
N ASP A 98 -2.42 11.30 -3.01
CA ASP A 98 -3.86 11.05 -2.90
C ASP A 98 -4.63 11.81 -4.00
N ARG A 99 -4.19 13.04 -4.29
CA ARG A 99 -4.73 13.89 -5.36
C ARG A 99 -4.41 13.33 -6.76
N ASP A 100 -3.20 12.83 -6.96
CA ASP A 100 -2.80 12.15 -8.21
C ASP A 100 -3.65 10.90 -8.48
N ILE A 101 -3.83 10.04 -7.46
CA ILE A 101 -4.69 8.85 -7.56
C ILE A 101 -6.13 9.24 -7.89
N HIS A 102 -6.67 10.28 -7.26
CA HIS A 102 -8.01 10.77 -7.57
C HIS A 102 -8.11 11.31 -9.01
N ALA A 103 -7.10 12.04 -9.48
CA ALA A 103 -7.08 12.57 -10.84
C ALA A 103 -7.05 11.45 -11.90
N ARG A 104 -6.20 10.44 -11.71
CA ARG A 104 -6.02 9.32 -12.65
C ARG A 104 -7.16 8.31 -12.61
N LEU A 105 -7.59 7.91 -11.41
CA LEU A 105 -8.47 6.76 -11.21
C LEU A 105 -9.88 7.12 -10.73
N ARG A 106 -10.15 8.41 -10.46
CA ARG A 106 -11.43 8.88 -9.87
C ARG A 106 -11.78 8.20 -8.54
N LYS A 107 -10.78 7.60 -7.89
CA LYS A 107 -10.85 7.02 -6.56
C LYS A 107 -10.07 7.91 -5.62
N LEU A 108 -10.72 8.44 -4.59
CA LEU A 108 -10.05 9.24 -3.57
C LEU A 108 -9.61 8.32 -2.42
N PRO A 109 -8.30 8.22 -2.11
CA PRO A 109 -7.84 7.58 -0.89
C PRO A 109 -8.40 8.28 0.36
N LEU A 110 -8.45 7.56 1.49
CA LEU A 110 -8.83 8.16 2.76
C LEU A 110 -7.76 9.18 3.21
N SER A 111 -8.19 10.29 3.77
CA SER A 111 -7.31 11.32 4.31
C SER A 111 -6.58 10.83 5.56
N VAL A 112 -5.25 10.87 5.55
CA VAL A 112 -4.44 10.49 6.74
C VAL A 112 -4.64 11.45 7.93
N SER A 113 -4.97 12.70 7.66
CA SER A 113 -5.15 13.76 8.67
C SER A 113 -6.61 13.96 9.11
N ALA A 114 -7.59 13.59 8.28
CA ALA A 114 -9.01 13.86 8.54
C ALA A 114 -9.91 12.61 8.62
N ASP A 115 -9.47 11.45 8.15
CA ASP A 115 -10.22 10.18 8.21
C ASP A 115 -9.66 9.19 9.25
N LYS A 116 -10.33 8.04 9.40
CA LYS A 116 -10.03 7.00 10.40
C LYS A 116 -8.80 6.12 10.07
N ILE A 117 -7.70 6.72 9.62
CA ILE A 117 -6.46 5.99 9.28
C ILE A 117 -5.18 6.54 9.95
N ALA A 118 -5.24 7.67 10.67
CA ALA A 118 -4.07 8.25 11.32
C ALA A 118 -3.33 7.28 12.25
N ARG A 119 -4.06 6.42 12.99
CA ARG A 119 -3.48 5.39 13.86
C ARG A 119 -2.70 4.32 13.08
N VAL A 120 -3.14 4.02 11.85
CA VAL A 120 -2.45 3.10 10.94
C VAL A 120 -1.13 3.73 10.50
N ALA A 121 -1.15 4.99 10.08
CA ALA A 121 0.04 5.74 9.67
C ALA A 121 1.05 5.90 10.83
N MET A 122 0.58 6.09 12.07
CA MET A 122 1.45 6.10 13.25
C MET A 122 2.15 4.75 13.47
N ARG A 123 1.44 3.63 13.33
CA ARG A 123 2.03 2.29 13.41
C ARG A 123 3.02 2.05 12.27
N ALA A 124 2.68 2.46 11.05
CA ALA A 124 3.56 2.38 9.89
C ALA A 124 4.89 3.13 10.11
N ALA A 125 4.85 4.33 10.69
CA ALA A 125 6.05 5.12 10.98
C ALA A 125 6.99 4.43 12.01
N VAL A 126 6.43 3.75 13.02
CA VAL A 126 7.21 2.98 13.99
C VAL A 126 7.86 1.77 13.32
N LEU A 127 7.10 1.01 12.53
CA LEU A 127 7.63 -0.14 11.77
C LEU A 127 8.72 0.29 10.78
N GLN A 128 8.52 1.41 10.07
CA GLN A 128 9.51 1.96 9.14
C GLN A 128 10.84 2.28 9.83
N THR A 129 10.79 2.79 11.07
CA THR A 129 11.99 3.07 11.85
C THR A 129 12.73 1.78 12.19
N ALA A 130 12.01 0.75 12.63
CA ALA A 130 12.62 -0.56 12.94
C ALA A 130 13.20 -1.24 11.68
N TRP A 131 12.55 -1.09 10.52
CA TRP A 131 13.08 -1.60 9.25
C TRP A 131 14.31 -0.84 8.77
N ALA A 132 14.44 0.45 9.07
CA ALA A 132 15.59 1.23 8.64
C ALA A 132 16.91 0.69 9.23
N ASP A 133 16.85 0.10 10.43
CA ASP A 133 18.00 -0.53 11.09
C ASP A 133 18.45 -1.82 10.38
N GLU A 134 17.52 -2.59 9.80
CA GLU A 134 17.80 -3.89 9.15
C GLU A 134 17.97 -3.78 7.62
N LEU A 135 17.19 -2.93 6.96
CA LEU A 135 17.08 -2.80 5.49
C LEU A 135 17.72 -1.52 4.95
N GLY A 136 18.17 -0.63 5.84
CA GLY A 136 18.69 0.69 5.51
C GLY A 136 17.60 1.75 5.36
N PRO A 137 18.00 3.04 5.24
CA PRO A 137 17.05 4.14 5.08
C PRO A 137 16.14 3.92 3.87
N SER A 138 14.83 3.93 4.10
CA SER A 138 13.84 3.82 3.03
C SER A 138 13.06 5.12 2.93
N PRO A 139 13.44 6.04 2.01
CA PRO A 139 12.58 7.15 1.63
C PRO A 139 11.19 6.64 1.26
N ARG A 140 10.17 7.49 1.45
CA ARG A 140 8.77 7.10 1.26
C ARG A 140 8.31 7.20 -0.20
N ASP A 141 9.25 7.48 -1.11
CA ASP A 141 9.04 7.60 -2.54
C ASP A 141 8.93 6.25 -3.27
N GLY A 142 9.10 5.13 -2.55
CA GLY A 142 8.92 3.76 -3.06
C GLY A 142 10.08 3.19 -3.88
N TYR A 143 11.17 3.94 -4.07
CA TYR A 143 12.32 3.45 -4.85
C TYR A 143 13.21 2.48 -4.06
N ALA A 144 13.26 2.62 -2.73
CA ALA A 144 14.00 1.72 -1.83
C ALA A 144 13.19 0.44 -1.51
N ALA A 145 13.38 -0.17 -0.34
CA ALA A 145 12.72 -1.43 0.02
C ALA A 145 11.21 -1.28 0.28
N LEU A 146 10.79 -0.17 0.89
CA LEU A 146 9.39 0.07 1.25
C LEU A 146 8.64 0.83 0.16
N VAL A 147 7.47 0.32 -0.22
CA VAL A 147 6.55 0.88 -1.21
C VAL A 147 5.19 1.08 -0.56
N GLU A 148 4.65 2.30 -0.65
CA GLU A 148 3.26 2.54 -0.29
C GLU A 148 2.36 1.96 -1.39
N VAL A 149 1.37 1.16 -0.97
CA VAL A 149 0.42 0.51 -1.88
C VAL A 149 -0.99 0.95 -1.55
N TYR A 150 -1.84 1.03 -2.56
CA TYR A 150 -3.28 1.13 -2.39
C TYR A 150 -3.98 0.03 -3.19
N PRO A 151 -4.33 -1.12 -2.57
CA PRO A 151 -4.88 -2.29 -3.25
C PRO A 151 -6.07 -1.99 -4.14
N ALA A 152 -6.96 -1.09 -3.73
CA ALA A 152 -8.09 -0.68 -4.55
C ALA A 152 -7.67 0.01 -5.86
N ALA A 153 -6.61 0.82 -5.86
CA ALA A 153 -6.08 1.43 -7.08
C ALA A 153 -5.42 0.41 -8.01
N ALA A 154 -4.70 -0.57 -7.45
CA ALA A 154 -4.13 -1.67 -8.22
C ALA A 154 -5.23 -2.55 -8.85
N LEU A 155 -6.27 -2.89 -8.09
CA LEU A 155 -7.40 -3.67 -8.59
C LEU A 155 -8.22 -2.92 -9.65
N ILE A 156 -8.36 -1.59 -9.55
CA ILE A 156 -8.98 -0.79 -10.63
C ILE A 156 -8.13 -0.86 -11.90
N THR A 157 -6.81 -0.86 -11.76
CA THR A 157 -5.89 -0.90 -12.91
C THR A 157 -5.93 -2.26 -13.61
N TRP A 158 -5.90 -3.36 -12.85
CA TRP A 158 -5.93 -4.71 -13.43
C TRP A 158 -7.33 -5.20 -13.79
N PHE A 159 -8.35 -4.85 -13.00
CA PHE A 159 -9.70 -5.41 -13.08
C PHE A 159 -10.79 -4.31 -12.89
N PRO A 160 -10.91 -3.34 -13.82
CA PRO A 160 -11.64 -2.07 -13.63
C PRO A 160 -13.16 -2.15 -13.41
N ALA A 161 -13.78 -3.31 -13.60
CA ALA A 161 -15.24 -3.47 -13.52
C ALA A 161 -15.64 -4.23 -12.24
N GLY A 162 -16.58 -3.68 -11.46
CA GLY A 162 -17.23 -4.41 -10.36
C GLY A 162 -17.73 -3.52 -9.23
N ALA A 163 -18.51 -4.11 -8.32
CA ALA A 163 -18.89 -3.50 -7.07
C ALA A 163 -17.70 -3.45 -6.08
N SER A 164 -17.89 -2.80 -4.94
CA SER A 164 -16.91 -2.83 -3.83
C SER A 164 -16.68 -4.28 -3.37
N TYR A 165 -15.41 -4.64 -3.14
CA TYR A 165 -15.01 -5.94 -2.58
C TYR A 165 -14.86 -5.91 -1.05
N LYS A 166 -14.99 -4.73 -0.44
CA LYS A 166 -14.92 -4.55 1.02
C LYS A 166 -16.22 -5.03 1.69
N HIS A 167 -16.16 -5.26 3.00
CA HIS A 167 -17.20 -5.84 3.85
C HIS A 167 -17.30 -7.37 3.77
N PRO A 168 -17.41 -8.08 4.92
CA PRO A 168 -17.32 -9.54 4.96
C PRO A 168 -18.35 -10.24 4.07
N GLU A 169 -19.64 -9.92 4.19
CA GLU A 169 -20.69 -10.63 3.48
C GLU A 169 -20.94 -10.04 2.09
N ALA A 170 -21.18 -8.73 2.01
CA ALA A 170 -21.52 -8.05 0.77
C ALA A 170 -20.40 -8.11 -0.29
N GLY A 171 -19.14 -8.09 0.15
CA GLY A 171 -17.98 -8.12 -0.75
C GLY A 171 -17.51 -9.52 -1.14
N ARG A 172 -18.02 -10.59 -0.52
CA ARG A 172 -17.48 -11.96 -0.70
C ARG A 172 -17.53 -12.44 -2.13
N GLN A 173 -18.66 -12.25 -2.80
CA GLN A 173 -18.83 -12.63 -4.20
C GLN A 173 -17.82 -11.90 -5.09
N ARG A 174 -17.64 -10.60 -4.84
CA ARG A 174 -16.67 -9.80 -5.58
C ARG A 174 -15.23 -10.25 -5.32
N ARG A 175 -14.88 -10.61 -4.08
CA ARG A 175 -13.55 -11.16 -3.77
C ARG A 175 -13.31 -12.50 -4.47
N ALA A 176 -14.33 -13.37 -4.59
CA ALA A 176 -14.23 -14.60 -5.36
C ALA A 176 -13.92 -14.33 -6.85
N GLU A 177 -14.60 -13.36 -7.46
CA GLU A 177 -14.32 -12.94 -8.84
C GLU A 177 -12.91 -12.37 -9.00
N LEU A 178 -12.45 -11.55 -8.05
CA LEU A 178 -11.11 -10.98 -8.06
C LEU A 178 -10.03 -12.06 -7.92
N VAL A 179 -10.18 -12.99 -6.97
CA VAL A 179 -9.25 -14.10 -6.80
C VAL A 179 -9.21 -14.99 -8.04
N ALA A 180 -10.36 -15.26 -8.67
CA ALA A 180 -10.40 -15.98 -9.93
C ALA A 180 -9.68 -15.22 -11.06
N SER A 181 -9.88 -13.91 -11.15
CA SER A 181 -9.23 -13.04 -12.15
C SER A 181 -7.72 -12.98 -11.94
N ILE A 182 -7.26 -12.89 -10.69
CA ILE A 182 -5.83 -12.94 -10.32
C ILE A 182 -5.23 -14.27 -10.77
N ARG A 183 -5.87 -15.41 -10.48
CA ARG A 183 -5.35 -16.73 -10.89
C ARG A 183 -5.32 -16.91 -12.41
N ALA A 184 -6.28 -16.32 -13.12
CA ALA A 184 -6.34 -16.37 -14.57
C ALA A 184 -5.26 -15.49 -15.22
N ALA A 185 -5.02 -14.28 -14.69
CA ALA A 185 -4.04 -13.34 -15.21
C ALA A 185 -2.60 -13.67 -14.78
N ALA A 186 -2.42 -14.32 -13.61
CA ALA A 186 -1.12 -14.75 -13.10
C ALA A 186 -1.01 -16.28 -13.00
N PRO A 187 -1.01 -17.03 -14.11
CA PRO A 187 -0.74 -18.48 -14.07
C PRO A 187 0.69 -18.79 -13.59
N TRP A 188 1.57 -17.79 -13.60
CA TRP A 188 2.93 -17.84 -13.07
C TRP A 188 2.99 -17.78 -11.53
N LEU A 189 1.88 -17.43 -10.86
CA LEU A 189 1.78 -17.34 -9.41
C LEU A 189 1.16 -18.62 -8.82
N GLU A 190 1.91 -19.33 -7.99
CA GLU A 190 1.39 -20.45 -7.22
C GLU A 190 0.60 -19.94 -6.00
N LEU A 191 -0.72 -19.87 -6.16
CA LEU A 191 -1.68 -19.59 -5.10
C LEU A 191 -2.50 -20.86 -4.79
N SER A 192 -2.30 -21.43 -3.60
CA SER A 192 -3.03 -22.63 -3.17
C SER A 192 -4.53 -22.35 -2.95
N SER A 193 -5.36 -23.39 -3.00
CA SER A 193 -6.80 -23.27 -2.74
C SER A 193 -7.09 -22.70 -1.34
N GLN A 194 -6.32 -23.09 -0.32
CA GLN A 194 -6.50 -22.57 1.04
C GLN A 194 -6.23 -21.06 1.13
N GLN A 195 -5.18 -20.57 0.45
CA GLN A 195 -4.86 -19.15 0.41
C GLN A 195 -5.90 -18.36 -0.41
N ALA A 196 -6.36 -18.94 -1.53
CA ALA A 196 -7.45 -18.38 -2.31
C ALA A 196 -8.73 -18.26 -1.46
N ASP A 197 -9.13 -19.30 -0.74
CA ASP A 197 -10.30 -19.29 0.14
C ASP A 197 -10.18 -18.25 1.24
N LEU A 198 -8.97 -18.06 1.81
CA LEU A 198 -8.70 -17.03 2.81
C LEU A 198 -8.89 -15.62 2.24
N ALA A 199 -8.36 -15.34 1.04
CA ALA A 199 -8.53 -14.07 0.34
C ALA A 199 -9.99 -13.81 -0.07
N VAL A 200 -10.77 -14.85 -0.35
CA VAL A 200 -12.22 -14.72 -0.57
C VAL A 200 -12.96 -14.41 0.73
N ALA A 201 -12.58 -15.06 1.83
CA ALA A 201 -13.23 -14.87 3.13
C ALA A 201 -12.97 -13.48 3.71
N HIS A 202 -11.75 -12.94 3.58
CA HIS A 202 -11.31 -11.71 4.22
C HIS A 202 -10.70 -10.73 3.23
N ASP A 203 -11.22 -9.50 3.20
CA ASP A 203 -10.64 -8.40 2.44
C ASP A 203 -9.21 -8.08 2.89
N ASP A 204 -8.95 -8.08 4.20
CA ASP A 204 -7.60 -7.84 4.74
C ASP A 204 -6.55 -8.83 4.16
N ALA A 205 -6.93 -10.08 3.88
CA ALA A 205 -6.05 -11.08 3.26
C ALA A 205 -5.87 -10.84 1.75
N LEU A 206 -6.96 -10.49 1.05
CA LEU A 206 -6.87 -10.11 -0.36
C LEU A 206 -5.99 -8.88 -0.55
N ASP A 207 -6.14 -7.87 0.30
CA ASP A 207 -5.37 -6.63 0.23
C ASP A 207 -3.88 -6.86 0.53
N ALA A 208 -3.54 -7.77 1.45
CA ALA A 208 -2.15 -8.17 1.66
C ALA A 208 -1.56 -8.89 0.44
N LEU A 209 -2.32 -9.78 -0.21
CA LEU A 209 -1.91 -10.45 -1.46
C LEU A 209 -1.70 -9.43 -2.59
N VAL A 210 -2.65 -8.53 -2.80
CA VAL A 210 -2.54 -7.47 -3.81
C VAL A 210 -1.36 -6.55 -3.49
N SER A 211 -1.13 -6.22 -2.22
CA SER A 211 0.03 -5.44 -1.79
C SER A 211 1.35 -6.11 -2.13
N ALA A 212 1.44 -7.44 -1.99
CA ALA A 212 2.61 -8.20 -2.37
C ALA A 212 2.82 -8.20 -3.90
N LEU A 213 1.74 -8.29 -4.69
CA LEU A 213 1.80 -8.23 -6.15
C LEU A 213 2.23 -6.84 -6.66
N VAL A 214 1.77 -5.76 -6.02
CA VAL A 214 2.23 -4.40 -6.34
C VAL A 214 3.70 -4.22 -5.96
N ALA A 215 4.14 -4.77 -4.82
CA ALA A 215 5.54 -4.77 -4.44
C ALA A 215 6.41 -5.59 -5.40
N TRP A 216 5.90 -6.71 -5.92
CA TRP A 216 6.54 -7.48 -6.99
C TRP A 216 6.66 -6.64 -8.27
N ALA A 217 5.58 -5.97 -8.68
CA ALA A 217 5.62 -5.03 -9.80
C ALA A 217 6.66 -3.91 -9.58
N ALA A 218 6.74 -3.35 -8.37
CA ALA A 218 7.71 -2.31 -8.03
C ALA A 218 9.15 -2.84 -8.04
N HIS A 219 9.37 -4.09 -7.61
CA HIS A 219 10.67 -4.77 -7.72
C HIS A 219 11.11 -4.91 -9.18
N LEU A 220 10.18 -5.21 -10.08
CA LEU A 220 10.42 -5.30 -11.53
C LEU A 220 10.51 -3.92 -12.23
N GLY A 221 10.27 -2.81 -11.53
CA GLY A 221 10.24 -1.47 -12.11
C GLY A 221 8.96 -1.16 -12.90
N SER A 222 7.89 -1.95 -12.72
CA SER A 222 6.64 -1.90 -13.47
C SER A 222 5.52 -1.17 -12.71
N THR A 223 5.85 -0.10 -11.98
CA THR A 223 4.88 0.76 -11.28
C THR A 223 5.09 2.22 -11.63
N GLN A 224 4.03 3.01 -11.49
CA GLN A 224 4.04 4.44 -11.66
C GLN A 224 4.49 5.10 -10.34
N GLY A 225 5.76 5.50 -10.29
CA GLY A 225 6.33 6.28 -9.17
C GLY A 225 5.98 7.77 -9.24
N PRO A 226 6.54 8.59 -8.33
CA PRO A 226 6.27 10.03 -8.31
C PRO A 226 6.75 10.74 -9.59
N PRO A 227 5.95 11.65 -10.17
CA PRO A 227 6.42 12.57 -11.20
C PRO A 227 7.61 13.39 -10.71
N THR A 228 8.50 13.80 -11.62
CA THR A 228 9.76 14.51 -11.29
C THR A 228 9.56 15.73 -10.39
N GLU A 229 8.49 16.49 -10.59
CA GLU A 229 8.12 17.68 -9.81
C GLU A 229 7.66 17.38 -8.37
N HIS A 230 7.37 16.12 -8.06
CA HIS A 230 6.86 15.68 -6.77
C HIS A 230 7.82 14.78 -6.01
N VAL A 231 8.99 14.42 -6.56
CA VAL A 231 9.95 13.50 -5.92
C VAL A 231 10.32 13.92 -4.49
N GLU A 232 10.70 15.19 -4.29
CA GLU A 232 11.07 15.68 -2.95
C GLU A 232 9.90 15.63 -1.97
N ARG A 233 8.69 15.95 -2.44
CA ARG A 233 7.47 15.87 -1.64
C ARG A 233 7.13 14.42 -1.31
N ALA A 234 7.23 13.50 -2.28
CA ALA A 234 7.01 12.07 -2.11
C ALA A 234 7.96 11.45 -1.07
N ARG A 235 9.21 11.90 -0.99
CA ARG A 235 10.15 11.47 0.06
C ARG A 235 9.67 11.78 1.48
N ARG A 236 8.87 12.84 1.64
CA ARG A 236 8.32 13.31 2.92
C ARG A 236 6.88 12.89 3.19
N GLU A 237 6.01 12.89 2.18
CA GLU A 237 4.60 12.56 2.34
C GLU A 237 4.30 11.07 2.08
N GLY A 238 5.14 10.40 1.30
CA GLY A 238 4.84 9.11 0.69
C GLY A 238 4.28 9.24 -0.73
N TRP A 239 4.43 8.16 -1.51
CA TRP A 239 3.83 8.03 -2.83
C TRP A 239 3.24 6.65 -3.03
N ILE A 240 1.95 6.57 -3.37
CA ILE A 240 1.24 5.33 -3.71
C ILE A 240 1.71 4.84 -5.07
N HIS A 241 2.31 3.66 -5.11
CA HIS A 241 2.66 2.99 -6.36
C HIS A 241 1.46 2.25 -6.93
N VAL A 242 1.18 2.52 -8.21
CA VAL A 242 0.15 1.82 -8.99
C VAL A 242 0.82 1.02 -10.09
N PRO A 243 0.40 -0.22 -10.37
CA PRO A 243 0.91 -1.00 -11.51
C PRO A 243 0.84 -0.22 -12.82
N ALA A 244 1.89 -0.33 -13.64
CA ALA A 244 1.95 0.30 -14.96
C ALA A 244 1.58 -0.64 -16.10
N VAL A 245 1.48 -1.94 -15.81
CA VAL A 245 1.29 -3.04 -16.78
C VAL A 245 0.23 -4.02 -16.28
N GLY A 246 -0.27 -4.88 -17.16
CA GLY A 246 -1.14 -6.00 -16.81
C GLY A 246 -0.46 -6.97 -15.85
N LEU A 247 -1.26 -7.69 -15.05
CA LEU A 247 -0.73 -8.66 -14.08
C LEU A 247 -0.03 -9.84 -14.79
N GLU A 248 -0.47 -10.19 -16.00
CA GLU A 248 0.12 -11.18 -16.88
C GLU A 248 1.54 -10.81 -17.36
N GLU A 249 1.86 -9.52 -17.42
CA GLU A 249 3.17 -9.01 -17.86
C GLU A 249 4.22 -9.06 -16.73
N LEU A 250 3.81 -9.39 -15.51
CA LEU A 250 4.67 -9.48 -14.34
C LEU A 250 5.26 -10.88 -14.12
N ALA A 251 5.12 -11.80 -15.07
CA ALA A 251 5.73 -13.12 -15.00
C ALA A 251 7.26 -13.01 -14.85
N PRO A 252 7.90 -13.83 -13.97
CA PRO A 252 9.36 -13.89 -13.89
C PRO A 252 9.94 -14.30 -15.25
N ARG A 253 11.12 -13.76 -15.59
CA ARG A 253 11.81 -14.00 -16.86
C ARG A 253 12.81 -15.13 -16.78
#